data_AF-A0A3D6B2C4-F1
#
_entry.id   AF-A0A3D6B2C4-F1
#
_cell.length_a   1.000
_cell.length_b   1.000
_cell.length_c   1.000
_cell.angle_alpha   90.00
_cell.angle_beta   90.00
_cell.angle_gamma   90.00
#
_symmetry.space_group_name_H-M   'P 1'
#
loop_
_entity.id
_entity.type
_entity.pdbx_description
1 polymer ?
#
loop_
_entity_poly.entity_id
_entity_poly.type
_entity_poly.pdbx_seq_one_letter_code
_entity_poly.pdbx_strand_id
1 'polypeptide(L)' 'MISNFSELFTELKEKGITRKLVVAWGVDEHSIEAAYKAAQMGFVEAILVGDKSRIEAV' A
#
# COMPACT_ATOMS: atom_id res chain seq x y z
N MET A 1 16.63 16.57 5.02
CA MET A 1 16.75 15.30 5.78
C MET A 1 15.34 14.94 6.19
N ILE A 2 14.85 13.77 5.79
CA ILE A 2 13.49 13.32 6.14
C ILE A 2 13.52 12.86 7.59
N SER A 3 12.65 13.41 8.42
CA SER A 3 12.66 13.17 9.88
C SER A 3 11.48 12.32 10.35
N ASN A 4 10.42 12.20 9.53
CA ASN A 4 9.24 11.41 9.85
C ASN A 4 8.57 10.86 8.58
N PHE A 5 7.63 9.94 8.77
CA PHE A 5 6.90 9.31 7.67
C PHE A 5 6.05 10.29 6.86
N SER A 6 5.48 11.33 7.49
CA SER A 6 4.66 12.32 6.78
C SER A 6 5.47 13.08 5.73
N GLU A 7 6.68 13.50 6.10
CA GLU A 7 7.63 14.13 5.17
C GLU A 7 8.01 13.17 4.03
N LEU A 8 8.27 11.89 4.34
CA LEU A 8 8.57 10.87 3.32
C LEU A 8 7.44 10.73 2.31
N PHE A 9 6.20 10.59 2.77
CA PHE A 9 5.04 10.40 1.89
C PHE A 9 4.75 11.64 1.04
N THR A 10 4.95 12.83 1.61
CA THR A 10 4.82 14.10 0.90
C THR A 10 5.84 14.19 -0.23
N GLU A 11 7.11 13.89 0.04
CA GLU A 11 8.17 13.91 -0.98
C GLU A 11 7.95 12.87 -2.09
N LEU A 12 7.52 11.64 -1.74
CA LEU A 12 7.18 10.61 -2.72
C LEU A 12 6.06 11.07 -3.65
N LYS A 13 5.04 11.73 -3.11
CA LYS A 13 3.90 12.25 -3.86
C LYS A 13 4.29 13.43 -4.76
N GLU A 14 5.06 14.38 -4.25
CA GLU A 14 5.57 15.53 -5.03
C GLU A 14 6.44 15.10 -6.22
N LYS A 15 7.23 14.03 -6.04
CA LYS A 15 8.04 13.45 -7.11
C LYS A 15 7.26 12.56 -8.07
N GLY A 16 5.96 12.32 -7.81
CA GLY A 16 5.13 11.41 -8.61
C GLY A 16 5.63 9.96 -8.59
N ILE A 17 6.30 9.54 -7.51
CA ILE A 17 6.87 8.19 -7.40
C ILE A 17 5.80 7.25 -6.86
N THR A 18 5.33 6.35 -7.72
CA THR A 18 4.45 5.24 -7.34
C THR A 18 5.18 3.92 -7.54
N ARG A 19 5.29 3.11 -6.49
CA ARG A 19 5.98 1.81 -6.53
C ARG A 19 4.97 0.66 -6.53
N LYS A 20 5.30 -0.43 -7.22
CA LYS A 20 4.49 -1.65 -7.19
C LYS A 20 4.79 -2.44 -5.91
N LEU A 21 3.75 -2.76 -5.14
CA LEU A 21 3.82 -3.59 -3.93
C LEU A 21 3.08 -4.89 -4.20
N VAL A 22 3.72 -6.03 -3.93
CA VAL A 22 3.06 -7.35 -3.98
C VAL A 22 2.91 -7.87 -2.56
N VAL A 23 1.68 -8.06 -2.11
CA VAL A 23 1.35 -8.68 -0.82
C VAL A 23 1.13 -10.16 -1.05
N ALA A 24 2.15 -10.98 -0.74
CA ALA A 24 2.14 -12.42 -1.00
C ALA A 24 1.06 -13.18 -0.20
N TRP A 25 0.61 -12.62 0.91
CA TRP A 25 -0.47 -13.16 1.74
C TRP A 25 -1.59 -12.14 1.88
N GLY A 26 -2.26 -11.87 0.75
CA GLY A 26 -3.29 -10.83 0.65
C GLY A 26 -4.60 -11.14 1.38
N VAL A 27 -4.66 -12.15 2.25
CA VAL A 27 -5.86 -12.55 3.02
C VAL A 27 -5.79 -12.16 4.50
N ASP A 28 -4.73 -11.45 4.90
CA ASP A 28 -4.55 -10.89 6.24
C ASP A 28 -5.12 -9.46 6.29
N GLU A 29 -6.05 -9.21 7.22
CA GLU A 29 -6.80 -7.94 7.31
C GLU A 29 -5.88 -6.73 7.49
N HIS A 30 -4.90 -6.81 8.40
CA HIS A 30 -3.98 -5.71 8.64
C HIS A 30 -3.08 -5.42 7.43
N SER A 31 -2.67 -6.46 6.71
CA SER A 31 -1.88 -6.33 5.49
C SER A 31 -2.69 -5.69 4.35
N ILE A 32 -3.97 -6.07 4.21
CA ILE A 32 -4.88 -5.46 3.24
C ILE A 32 -5.11 -3.98 3.58
N GLU A 33 -5.40 -3.66 4.84
CA GLU A 33 -5.66 -2.29 5.29
C GLU A 33 -4.43 -1.39 5.06
N ALA A 34 -3.24 -1.87 5.38
CA ALA A 34 -2.00 -1.14 5.15
C ALA A 34 -1.74 -0.89 3.65
N ALA A 35 -1.94 -1.90 2.81
CA ALA A 35 -1.79 -1.79 1.36
C ALA A 35 -2.82 -0.81 0.76
N TYR A 36 -4.07 -0.85 1.24
CA TYR A 36 -5.13 0.05 0.85
C TYR A 36 -4.81 1.50 1.20
N LYS A 37 -4.38 1.78 2.44
CA LYS A 37 -3.96 3.12 2.87
C LYS A 37 -2.79 3.63 2.04
N ALA A 38 -1.77 2.81 1.79
CA ALA A 38 -0.63 3.20 0.96
C ALA A 38 -1.05 3.52 -0.49
N ALA A 39 -1.98 2.75 -1.06
CA ALA A 39 -2.54 3.01 -2.38
C ALA A 39 -3.36 4.31 -2.41
N GLN A 40 -4.22 4.56 -1.42
CA GLN A 40 -4.96 5.83 -1.30
C GLN A 40 -4.04 7.06 -1.19
N MET A 41 -2.91 6.91 -0.51
CA MET A 41 -1.92 7.98 -0.37
C MET A 41 -1.15 8.26 -1.67
N GLY A 42 -1.26 7.38 -2.68
CA GLY A 42 -0.79 7.60 -4.05
C GLY A 42 0.68 7.25 -4.31
N PHE A 43 1.37 6.65 -3.33
CA PHE A 43 2.79 6.28 -3.48
C PHE A 43 2.99 4.78 -3.76
N VAL A 44 1.92 3.98 -3.75
CA VAL A 44 1.95 2.53 -4.03
C VAL A 44 0.84 2.11 -5.00
N GLU A 45 1.16 1.17 -5.89
CA GLU A 45 0.21 0.34 -6.63
C GLU A 45 0.25 -1.07 -6.02
N ALA A 46 -0.80 -1.45 -5.28
CA ALA A 46 -0.84 -2.70 -4.53
C ALA A 46 -1.42 -3.86 -5.35
N ILE A 47 -0.75 -5.00 -5.31
CA ILE A 47 -1.16 -6.28 -5.89
C ILE A 47 -1.29 -7.27 -4.76
N LEU A 48 -2.51 -7.70 -4.47
CA LEU A 48 -2.79 -8.71 -3.44
C LEU A 48 -2.78 -10.10 -4.07
N VAL A 49 -2.08 -11.04 -3.45
CA VAL A 49 -1.99 -12.44 -3.88
C VAL A 49 -2.64 -13.33 -2.83
N GLY A 50 -3.65 -14.11 -3.23
CA GLY A 50 -4.38 -14.98 -2.32
C GLY A 50 -5.71 -15.49 -2.91
N ASP A 51 -6.52 -16.11 -2.06
CA ASP A 51 -7.87 -16.55 -2.45
C ASP A 51 -8.81 -15.35 -2.58
N LYS A 52 -9.24 -15.05 -3.80
CA LYS A 52 -10.05 -13.86 -4.11
C LYS A 52 -11.31 -13.74 -3.23
N SER A 53 -12.02 -14.84 -2.98
CA SER A 53 -13.25 -14.81 -2.16
C SER A 53 -12.96 -14.44 -0.72
N ARG A 54 -11.79 -14.84 -0.20
CA ARG A 54 -11.34 -14.45 1.14
C ARG A 54 -10.86 -13.01 1.20
N ILE A 55 -10.22 -12.51 0.14
CA ILE A 55 -9.76 -11.12 0.06
C ILE A 55 -10.97 -10.16 0.05
N GLU A 56 -12.00 -10.48 -0.74
CA GLU A 56 -13.21 -9.65 -0.87
C GLU A 56 -14.15 -9.74 0.34
N ALA A 57 -13.92 -10.68 1.26
CA ALA A 57 -14.71 -10.86 2.49
C ALA A 57 -14.17 -10.08 3.69
N VAL A 58 -13.00 -9.44 3.55
CA VAL A 58 -12.39 -8.51 4.51
C VAL A 58 -12.91 -7.10 4.24
#